data_AF-A0A7J6RBU7-F1
#
_entry.id   AF-A0A7J6RBU7-F1
#
_cell.length_a   1.000
_cell.length_b   1.000
_cell.length_c   1.000
_cell.angle_alpha   90.00
_cell.angle_beta   90.00
_cell.angle_gamma   90.00
#
_symmetry.space_group_name_H-M   'P 1'
#
loop_
_entity.id
_entity.type
_entity.pdbx_description
1 polymer ?
#
loop_
_entity_poly.entity_id
_entity_poly.type
_entity_poly.pdbx_seq_one_letter_code
_entity_poly.pdbx_strand_id
1 'polypeptide(L)'
;DLCENVLGLNNKLNLKELKTAPAAQKPAPVAEKVAAAAAAPAPASNGYTMEEVAKHNTESDCWVALNGEVLDVTDFLPEHPGGKLAIMTFAGKDASKEFNMIHPADVVEKYASDAVLGPVVEASAAPVAAAAAAPAAPTNGYTLEEVAKHNTDTDCWVALNGQVLDVTDFLPEHPGGKLAIMTFAGKDASKEFNMIHPADVVEKYASDAILGPVVEASAVAPAGASNNLAQPLLSDYSAKAAPAQWWGEERNTCDMHGPLGPSVWSYCAALCYFVWMFVLETLKTIFTVKNWKNISDKSGLTRSAIFMMVFVTIHALGNIHLFFGAIHFNAYAYFLNHPCPWSTLLLPVEIYLLAAGLLHVTVATVRTFKFKSMNSSVDQLWLFLTGSVLFVFLVVHLMQFRFVSEAAAPQYYFRSKWMYPFYCSSDDTSCQLVHFKDLYKMEMKYFESFGWVLFYEAGVIAFWSHMKEGIRKVIAAYAGIPRKYKSQAQFFGQLMAYVLGLLYFSYPLFSYFAPIKDWAKYDAAMPTPVEM
;
A
#
# COMPACT_ATOMS: atom_id res chain seq x y z
N ASP A 1 16.94 -33.02 33.46
CA ASP A 1 18.07 -33.97 33.55
C ASP A 1 19.10 -33.79 32.44
N LEU A 2 18.78 -33.90 31.14
CA LEU A 2 19.79 -33.67 30.08
C LEU A 2 20.25 -32.21 29.90
N CYS A 3 19.49 -31.22 30.38
CA CYS A 3 19.87 -29.80 30.29
C CYS A 3 20.80 -29.31 31.41
N GLU A 4 20.93 -30.06 32.51
CA GLU A 4 21.73 -29.60 33.66
C GLU A 4 23.23 -29.82 33.46
N ASN A 5 23.62 -30.83 32.67
CA ASN A 5 25.02 -31.24 32.56
C ASN A 5 25.84 -30.55 31.46
N VAL A 6 25.20 -29.83 30.52
CA VAL A 6 25.90 -29.25 29.36
C VAL A 6 26.23 -27.76 29.54
N LEU A 7 25.45 -27.02 30.33
CA LEU A 7 25.60 -25.56 30.44
C LEU A 7 26.14 -25.08 31.80
N GLY A 8 26.39 -25.98 32.77
CA GLY A 8 26.95 -25.60 34.08
C GLY A 8 26.12 -24.57 34.85
N LEU A 9 24.85 -24.38 34.50
CA LEU A 9 23.94 -23.43 35.13
C LEU A 9 23.20 -24.13 36.27
N ASN A 10 23.89 -24.30 37.40
CA ASN A 10 23.23 -24.59 38.67
C ASN A 10 22.59 -23.31 39.19
N ASN A 11 21.34 -23.04 38.82
CA ASN A 11 20.52 -22.09 39.58
C ASN A 11 19.08 -22.59 39.68
N LYS A 12 18.77 -23.19 40.83
CA LYS A 12 17.40 -23.32 41.32
C LYS A 12 16.86 -21.90 41.53
N LEU A 13 16.09 -21.39 40.58
CA LEU A 13 15.34 -20.14 40.77
C LEU A 13 14.23 -20.37 41.79
N ASN A 14 14.50 -19.98 43.04
CA ASN A 14 13.51 -19.92 44.10
C ASN A 14 12.72 -18.61 43.96
N LEU A 15 11.42 -18.71 43.69
CA LEU A 15 10.50 -17.60 43.41
C LEU A 15 10.25 -16.64 44.61
N LYS A 16 10.99 -16.79 45.72
CA LYS A 16 10.86 -15.97 46.94
C LYS A 16 11.92 -14.87 47.09
N GLU A 17 12.97 -14.83 46.27
CA GLU A 17 14.08 -13.85 46.45
C GLU A 17 14.03 -12.63 45.51
N LEU A 18 12.98 -12.49 44.68
CA LEU A 18 12.81 -11.33 43.77
C LEU A 18 12.09 -10.12 44.40
N LYS A 19 12.04 -10.04 45.73
CA LYS A 19 11.54 -8.87 46.46
C LYS A 19 12.62 -8.33 47.38
N THR A 20 13.57 -7.61 46.81
CA THR A 20 14.20 -6.40 47.41
C THR A 20 15.38 -5.97 46.54
N ALA A 21 15.21 -4.85 45.82
CA ALA A 21 16.31 -3.97 45.45
C ALA A 21 15.90 -2.53 45.81
N PRO A 22 16.83 -1.68 46.25
CA PRO A 22 16.51 -0.48 47.01
C PRO A 22 16.01 0.67 46.13
N ALA A 23 15.10 1.48 46.68
CA ALA A 23 14.58 2.68 46.06
C ALA A 23 15.71 3.70 45.80
N ALA A 24 15.98 3.96 44.52
CA ALA A 24 16.79 5.10 44.11
C ALA A 24 16.01 6.40 44.30
N GLN A 25 16.67 7.36 44.96
CA GLN A 25 16.13 8.63 45.41
C GLN A 25 15.65 9.52 44.25
N LYS A 26 14.52 10.17 44.51
CA LYS A 26 13.90 11.22 43.70
C LYS A 26 14.73 12.51 43.79
N PRO A 27 15.23 13.11 42.69
CA PRO A 27 15.74 14.47 42.73
C PRO A 27 14.56 15.45 42.84
N ALA A 28 14.72 16.41 43.75
CA ALA A 28 13.84 17.57 43.93
C ALA A 28 13.80 18.46 42.68
N PRO A 29 12.72 19.23 42.46
CA PRO A 29 12.52 19.98 41.23
C PRO A 29 13.43 21.22 41.20
N VAL A 30 14.22 21.34 40.14
CA VAL A 30 14.93 22.59 39.83
C VAL A 30 13.93 23.52 39.17
N ALA A 31 13.75 24.69 39.79
CA ALA A 31 12.96 25.78 39.27
C ALA A 31 13.59 26.31 37.97
N GLU A 32 12.83 26.31 36.88
CA GLU A 32 13.15 27.08 35.69
C GLU A 32 11.93 27.92 35.27
N LYS A 33 12.06 29.21 35.60
CA LYS A 33 11.51 30.40 34.96
C LYS A 33 10.28 30.21 34.05
N VAL A 34 9.10 30.43 34.64
CA VAL A 34 7.87 30.78 33.94
C VAL A 34 8.09 32.10 33.19
N ALA A 35 8.15 32.05 31.87
CA ALA A 35 7.84 33.20 31.01
C ALA A 35 6.39 33.03 30.53
N ALA A 36 5.56 33.96 30.98
CA ALA A 36 4.14 34.19 30.71
C ALA A 36 3.51 33.43 29.53
N ALA A 37 2.62 32.50 29.86
CA ALA A 37 1.44 32.26 29.04
C ALA A 37 0.57 33.53 29.09
N ALA A 38 0.46 34.23 27.97
CA ALA A 38 -0.54 35.27 27.80
C ALA A 38 -1.91 34.60 27.69
N ALA A 39 -2.80 34.99 28.60
CA ALA A 39 -4.17 34.50 28.68
C ALA A 39 -4.95 34.79 27.40
N ALA A 40 -5.73 33.80 26.96
CA ALA A 40 -6.81 33.98 26.01
C ALA A 40 -7.90 34.90 26.61
N PRO A 41 -8.37 35.91 25.88
CA PRO A 41 -9.70 36.46 26.08
C PRO A 41 -10.64 35.88 25.02
N ALA A 42 -11.78 35.37 25.47
CA ALA A 42 -12.97 35.24 24.64
C ALA A 42 -14.05 36.20 25.19
N PRO A 43 -15.07 36.60 24.42
CA PRO A 43 -15.18 36.67 22.96
C PRO A 43 -15.38 38.14 22.53
N ALA A 44 -14.56 38.61 21.60
CA ALA A 44 -14.84 39.83 20.84
C ALA A 44 -14.98 39.42 19.38
N SER A 45 -15.73 40.19 18.59
CA SER A 45 -15.97 40.00 17.16
C SER A 45 -14.65 39.97 16.37
N ASN A 46 -13.97 38.83 16.33
CA ASN A 46 -12.61 38.70 15.79
C ASN A 46 -12.67 38.35 14.30
N GLY A 47 -12.87 39.39 13.50
CA GLY A 47 -12.40 39.34 12.13
C GLY A 47 -10.87 39.42 12.10
N TYR A 48 -10.23 38.60 11.28
CA TYR A 48 -8.78 38.60 11.08
C TYR A 48 -8.46 39.27 9.75
N THR A 49 -7.44 40.14 9.67
CA THR A 49 -7.03 40.71 8.38
C THR A 49 -5.96 39.85 7.72
N MET A 50 -5.82 39.92 6.39
CA MET A 50 -4.79 39.17 5.68
C MET A 50 -3.37 39.58 6.07
N GLU A 51 -3.18 40.83 6.53
CA GLU A 51 -1.90 41.31 7.08
C GLU A 51 -1.57 40.66 8.42
N GLU A 52 -2.58 40.26 9.19
CA GLU A 52 -2.39 39.50 10.43
C GLU A 52 -2.02 38.05 10.10
N VAL A 53 -2.76 37.41 9.19
CA VAL A 53 -2.47 36.05 8.69
C VAL A 53 -1.03 35.93 8.17
N ALA A 54 -0.54 36.94 7.43
CA ALA A 54 0.81 36.94 6.85
C ALA A 54 1.96 36.85 7.88
N LYS A 55 1.71 37.17 9.15
CA LYS A 55 2.71 37.08 10.23
C LYS A 55 2.94 35.64 10.69
N HIS A 56 1.97 34.74 10.47
CA HIS A 56 1.97 33.36 10.92
C HIS A 56 2.37 32.42 9.77
N ASN A 57 3.67 32.43 9.41
CA ASN A 57 4.19 31.76 8.21
C ASN A 57 5.28 30.70 8.47
N THR A 58 5.40 30.18 9.69
CA THR A 58 6.47 29.25 10.11
C THR A 58 5.91 27.89 10.56
N GLU A 59 6.74 26.84 10.60
CA GLU A 59 6.26 25.49 10.99
C GLU A 59 5.70 25.41 12.42
N SER A 60 6.12 26.31 13.32
CA SER A 60 5.63 26.39 14.71
C SER A 60 4.52 27.42 14.90
N ASP A 61 4.14 28.13 13.83
CA ASP A 61 3.15 29.21 13.84
C ASP A 61 2.67 29.46 12.39
N CYS A 62 1.67 28.70 11.95
CA CYS A 62 1.24 28.58 10.56
C CYS A 62 -0.27 28.79 10.41
N TRP A 63 -0.66 29.94 9.88
CA TRP A 63 -2.06 30.23 9.55
C TRP A 63 -2.28 30.27 8.04
N VAL A 64 -3.49 29.93 7.61
CA VAL A 64 -3.91 30.03 6.20
C VAL A 64 -5.33 30.59 6.13
N ALA A 65 -5.62 31.38 5.09
CA ALA A 65 -6.99 31.79 4.82
C ALA A 65 -7.64 30.82 3.81
N LEU A 66 -8.83 30.31 4.14
CA LEU A 66 -9.64 29.43 3.31
C LEU A 66 -11.09 29.90 3.28
N ASN A 67 -11.61 30.17 2.10
CA ASN A 67 -13.00 30.53 1.82
C ASN A 67 -13.52 31.70 2.68
N GLY A 68 -12.65 32.67 2.96
CA GLY A 68 -13.00 33.82 3.81
C GLY A 68 -12.93 33.54 5.31
N GLU A 69 -12.37 32.41 5.74
CA GLU A 69 -12.06 32.09 7.14
C GLU A 69 -10.55 31.92 7.33
N VAL A 70 -10.05 32.29 8.51
CA VAL A 70 -8.65 32.08 8.91
C VAL A 70 -8.57 30.83 9.76
N LEU A 71 -7.63 29.96 9.41
CA LEU A 71 -7.36 28.72 10.13
C LEU A 71 -5.94 28.71 10.69
N ASP A 72 -5.81 28.32 11.96
CA ASP A 72 -4.53 27.94 12.55
C ASP A 72 -4.26 26.46 12.28
N VAL A 73 -3.41 26.18 11.31
CA VAL A 73 -3.10 24.82 10.87
C VAL A 73 -1.80 24.30 11.47
N THR A 74 -1.21 25.00 12.45
CA THR A 74 0.08 24.66 13.08
C THR A 74 0.11 23.21 13.57
N ASP A 75 -0.89 22.82 14.36
CA ASP A 75 -0.99 21.46 14.90
C ASP A 75 -1.45 20.43 13.85
N PHE A 76 -2.04 20.89 12.75
CA PHE A 76 -2.53 20.04 11.65
C PHE A 76 -1.47 19.76 10.57
N LEU A 77 -0.39 20.55 10.49
CA LEU A 77 0.74 20.34 9.57
C LEU A 77 1.25 18.87 9.49
N PRO A 78 1.49 18.15 10.62
CA PRO A 78 1.93 16.76 10.57
C PRO A 78 0.83 15.76 10.18
N GLU A 79 -0.44 16.16 10.26
CA GLU A 79 -1.61 15.32 9.98
C GLU A 79 -2.12 15.45 8.54
N HIS A 80 -1.69 16.50 7.82
CA HIS A 80 -2.10 16.76 6.45
C HIS A 80 -1.73 15.62 5.48
N PRO A 81 -2.70 14.97 4.80
CA PRO A 81 -2.45 13.84 3.91
C PRO A 81 -1.52 14.13 2.71
N GLY A 82 -1.47 15.39 2.27
CA GLY A 82 -0.54 15.86 1.24
C GLY A 82 0.89 16.13 1.74
N GLY A 83 1.14 15.91 3.04
CA GLY A 83 2.37 16.25 3.73
C GLY A 83 2.45 17.73 4.13
N LYS A 84 3.32 18.03 5.11
CA LYS A 84 3.49 19.37 5.68
C LYS A 84 3.85 20.45 4.65
N LEU A 85 4.64 20.09 3.62
CA LEU A 85 5.12 21.04 2.60
C LEU A 85 3.98 21.61 1.74
N ALA A 86 2.89 20.86 1.57
CA ALA A 86 1.75 21.30 0.78
C ALA A 86 1.03 22.50 1.44
N ILE A 87 0.89 22.48 2.78
CA ILE A 87 0.33 23.61 3.54
C ILE A 87 1.36 24.73 3.68
N MET A 88 2.62 24.39 3.98
CA MET A 88 3.67 25.39 4.19
C MET A 88 3.93 26.30 2.97
N THR A 89 3.57 25.87 1.75
CA THR A 89 3.64 26.72 0.55
C THR A 89 2.71 27.94 0.63
N PHE A 90 1.63 27.81 1.40
CA PHE A 90 0.60 28.82 1.62
C PHE A 90 0.56 29.36 3.06
N ALA A 91 1.57 29.06 3.89
CA ALA A 91 1.66 29.62 5.23
C ALA A 91 1.67 31.16 5.17
N GLY A 92 0.73 31.77 5.89
CA GLY A 92 0.47 33.21 5.88
C GLY A 92 -0.24 33.74 4.63
N LYS A 93 -0.89 32.89 3.83
CA LYS A 93 -1.54 33.27 2.56
C LYS A 93 -2.96 32.71 2.45
N ASP A 94 -3.70 33.24 1.48
CA ASP A 94 -4.97 32.66 1.03
C ASP A 94 -4.68 31.43 0.15
N ALA A 95 -5.24 30.29 0.55
CA ALA A 95 -5.14 29.02 -0.15
C ALA A 95 -6.49 28.51 -0.68
N SER A 96 -7.54 29.34 -0.62
CA SER A 96 -8.93 28.96 -0.97
C SER A 96 -9.02 28.31 -2.34
N LYS A 97 -8.34 28.89 -3.33
CA LYS A 97 -8.38 28.41 -4.71
C LYS A 97 -7.71 27.05 -4.84
N GLU A 98 -6.49 26.89 -4.33
CA GLU A 98 -5.74 25.64 -4.39
C GLU A 98 -6.36 24.54 -3.53
N PHE A 99 -6.93 24.90 -2.38
CA PHE A 99 -7.66 23.99 -1.52
C PHE A 99 -8.92 23.44 -2.22
N ASN A 100 -9.77 24.31 -2.78
CA ASN A 100 -11.03 23.91 -3.41
C ASN A 100 -10.85 23.12 -4.72
N MET A 101 -9.67 23.18 -5.35
CA MET A 101 -9.37 22.38 -6.55
C MET A 101 -9.14 20.89 -6.25
N ILE A 102 -8.72 20.56 -5.03
CA ILE A 102 -8.31 19.19 -4.65
C ILE A 102 -9.05 18.67 -3.41
N HIS A 103 -9.76 19.53 -2.68
CA HIS A 103 -10.55 19.18 -1.51
C HIS A 103 -12.01 19.65 -1.67
N PRO A 104 -13.00 18.78 -1.38
CA PRO A 104 -14.39 19.23 -1.31
C PRO A 104 -14.60 20.20 -0.12
N ALA A 105 -15.61 21.07 -0.24
CA ALA A 105 -15.84 22.18 0.70
C ALA A 105 -16.11 21.74 2.15
N ASP A 106 -16.52 20.49 2.37
CA ASP A 106 -16.85 19.93 3.68
C ASP A 106 -15.63 19.36 4.45
N VAL A 107 -14.42 19.40 3.85
CA VAL A 107 -13.20 18.83 4.46
C VAL A 107 -12.75 19.62 5.69
N VAL A 108 -12.85 20.96 5.66
CA VAL A 108 -12.45 21.79 6.82
C VAL A 108 -13.33 21.48 8.02
N GLU A 109 -14.65 21.46 7.85
CA GLU A 109 -15.60 21.14 8.93
C GLU A 109 -15.41 19.72 9.49
N LYS A 110 -14.99 18.76 8.65
CA LYS A 110 -14.82 17.36 9.06
C LYS A 110 -13.49 17.05 9.75
N TYR A 111 -12.42 17.74 9.37
CA TYR A 111 -11.05 17.37 9.77
C TYR A 111 -10.28 18.46 10.51
N ALA A 112 -10.75 19.71 10.44
CA ALA A 112 -10.07 20.87 11.00
C ALA A 112 -11.08 21.90 11.56
N SER A 113 -12.23 21.44 12.10
CA SER A 113 -13.23 22.33 12.72
C SER A 113 -12.65 23.16 13.85
N ASP A 114 -11.73 22.57 14.61
CA ASP A 114 -11.12 23.19 15.79
C ASP A 114 -9.98 24.16 15.41
N ALA A 115 -9.56 24.17 14.15
CA ALA A 115 -8.52 25.05 13.61
C ALA A 115 -9.09 26.39 13.10
N VAL A 116 -10.41 26.51 12.94
CA VAL A 116 -11.05 27.73 12.42
C VAL A 116 -11.04 28.81 13.50
N LEU A 117 -10.31 29.90 13.26
CA LEU A 117 -10.21 31.03 14.17
C LEU A 117 -11.36 32.03 13.98
N GLY A 118 -11.74 32.32 12.73
CA GLY A 118 -12.80 33.27 12.42
C GLY A 118 -12.71 33.87 11.01
N PRO A 119 -13.64 34.74 10.62
CA PRO A 119 -13.72 35.27 9.25
C PRO A 119 -12.61 36.27 8.94
N VAL A 120 -12.23 36.36 7.66
CA VAL A 120 -11.37 37.42 7.13
C VAL A 120 -12.17 38.72 7.05
N VAL A 121 -11.69 39.79 7.67
CA VAL A 121 -12.28 41.13 7.54
C VAL A 121 -11.35 42.04 6.77
N GLU A 122 -11.93 42.78 5.82
CA GLU A 122 -11.19 43.83 5.14
C GLU A 122 -11.05 45.04 6.04
N ALA A 123 -9.85 45.63 6.06
CA ALA A 123 -9.61 46.91 6.68
C ALA A 123 -10.42 48.00 5.95
N SER A 124 -11.59 48.32 6.49
CA SER A 124 -12.48 49.45 6.17
C SER A 124 -12.01 50.39 5.04
N ALA A 125 -12.53 50.17 3.83
CA ALA A 125 -12.72 51.22 2.82
C ALA A 125 -14.04 51.01 2.05
N ALA A 126 -14.72 52.12 1.75
CA ALA A 126 -16.12 52.26 1.34
C ALA A 126 -16.44 51.78 -0.12
N PRO A 127 -17.73 51.63 -0.49
CA PRO A 127 -18.21 50.65 -1.49
C PRO A 127 -18.59 51.23 -2.87
N VAL A 128 -18.49 50.43 -3.95
CA VAL A 128 -19.19 50.62 -5.25
C VAL A 128 -19.34 49.23 -5.93
N ALA A 129 -20.50 48.57 -5.88
CA ALA A 129 -21.71 48.64 -6.73
C ALA A 129 -21.76 47.63 -7.91
N ALA A 130 -22.76 46.75 -7.79
CA ALA A 130 -23.44 45.83 -8.71
C ALA A 130 -23.15 45.86 -10.23
N ALA A 131 -22.98 44.64 -10.76
CA ALA A 131 -22.94 44.28 -12.17
C ALA A 131 -24.29 44.46 -12.90
N ALA A 132 -24.23 44.93 -14.15
CA ALA A 132 -25.32 44.97 -15.12
C ALA A 132 -24.90 44.30 -16.43
N ALA A 133 -25.86 43.67 -17.11
CA ALA A 133 -25.68 42.72 -18.21
C ALA A 133 -25.45 43.34 -19.61
N ALA A 134 -24.63 42.63 -20.41
CA ALA A 134 -24.54 42.40 -21.88
C ALA A 134 -24.77 43.54 -22.91
N PRO A 135 -23.99 43.57 -24.01
CA PRO A 135 -24.57 43.27 -25.33
C PRO A 135 -23.64 42.53 -26.33
N ALA A 136 -24.21 42.09 -27.46
CA ALA A 136 -23.65 41.21 -28.49
C ALA A 136 -23.09 41.92 -29.76
N ALA A 137 -22.33 41.15 -30.58
CA ALA A 137 -21.85 41.32 -31.99
C ALA A 137 -20.38 41.77 -32.18
N PRO A 138 -19.60 41.39 -33.25
CA PRO A 138 -20.02 41.00 -34.61
C PRO A 138 -19.41 39.71 -35.23
N THR A 139 -19.85 39.42 -36.46
CA THR A 139 -19.66 38.23 -37.30
C THR A 139 -18.41 38.31 -38.19
N ASN A 140 -17.27 37.83 -37.72
CA ASN A 140 -16.17 37.32 -38.57
C ASN A 140 -15.78 35.96 -38.01
N GLY A 141 -16.33 34.91 -38.61
CA GLY A 141 -16.05 33.54 -38.21
C GLY A 141 -14.77 33.03 -38.82
N TYR A 142 -13.90 32.40 -38.03
CA TYR A 142 -12.66 31.78 -38.49
C TYR A 142 -12.80 30.25 -38.50
N THR A 143 -12.29 29.54 -39.49
CA THR A 143 -12.35 28.06 -39.50
C THR A 143 -11.13 27.46 -38.80
N LEU A 144 -11.23 26.23 -38.28
CA LEU A 144 -10.09 25.54 -37.66
C LEU A 144 -8.95 25.29 -38.67
N GLU A 145 -9.27 25.14 -39.96
CA GLU A 145 -8.28 25.02 -41.03
C GLU A 145 -7.52 26.33 -41.28
N GLU A 146 -8.15 27.47 -41.00
CA GLU A 146 -7.51 28.77 -41.05
C GLU A 146 -6.60 28.96 -39.84
N VAL A 147 -7.07 28.64 -38.63
CA VAL A 147 -6.26 28.64 -37.40
C VAL A 147 -5.00 27.78 -37.56
N ALA A 148 -5.10 26.62 -38.22
CA ALA A 148 -3.97 25.70 -38.44
C ALA A 148 -2.81 26.30 -39.26
N LYS A 149 -3.02 27.39 -40.01
CA LYS A 149 -1.97 28.08 -40.77
C LYS A 149 -1.08 28.97 -39.89
N HIS A 150 -1.58 29.36 -38.72
CA HIS A 150 -0.92 30.26 -37.78
C HIS A 150 -0.32 29.47 -36.60
N ASN A 151 0.79 28.77 -36.88
CA ASN A 151 1.40 27.79 -35.96
C ASN A 151 2.88 28.08 -35.62
N THR A 152 3.35 29.31 -35.85
CA THR A 152 4.75 29.71 -35.64
C THR A 152 4.87 30.72 -34.51
N ASP A 153 6.09 31.01 -34.07
CA ASP A 153 6.29 31.91 -32.93
C ASP A 153 6.17 33.39 -33.22
N THR A 154 6.12 33.76 -34.49
CA THR A 154 5.81 35.12 -34.97
C THR A 154 4.38 35.22 -35.52
N ASP A 155 3.62 34.12 -35.49
CA ASP A 155 2.26 34.03 -36.03
C ASP A 155 1.55 32.81 -35.41
N CYS A 156 0.95 32.99 -34.23
CA CYS A 156 0.46 31.93 -33.35
C CYS A 156 -1.00 32.17 -32.95
N TRP A 157 -1.92 31.40 -33.55
CA TRP A 157 -3.33 31.43 -33.19
C TRP A 157 -3.75 30.16 -32.46
N VAL A 158 -4.69 30.28 -31.53
CA VAL A 158 -5.27 29.16 -30.80
C VAL A 158 -6.79 29.29 -30.75
N ALA A 159 -7.51 28.18 -30.87
CA ALA A 159 -8.95 28.17 -30.64
C ALA A 159 -9.23 27.81 -29.17
N LEU A 160 -9.97 28.66 -28.46
CA LEU A 160 -10.41 28.47 -27.08
C LEU A 160 -11.91 28.73 -26.96
N ASN A 161 -12.64 27.74 -26.45
CA ASN A 161 -14.06 27.80 -26.14
C ASN A 161 -14.93 28.31 -27.31
N GLY A 162 -14.58 27.91 -28.54
CA GLY A 162 -15.27 28.33 -29.75
C GLY A 162 -14.93 29.74 -30.24
N GLN A 163 -13.88 30.37 -29.70
CA GLN A 163 -13.29 31.62 -30.17
C GLN A 163 -11.86 31.39 -30.65
N VAL A 164 -11.42 32.12 -31.67
CA VAL A 164 -10.04 32.16 -32.14
C VAL A 164 -9.35 33.34 -31.50
N LEU A 165 -8.16 33.09 -30.94
CA LEU A 165 -7.32 34.10 -30.33
C LEU A 165 -5.97 34.17 -31.06
N ASP A 166 -5.52 35.39 -31.34
CA ASP A 166 -4.14 35.66 -31.74
C ASP A 166 -3.29 35.91 -30.48
N VAL A 167 -2.49 34.92 -30.11
CA VAL A 167 -1.68 34.96 -28.89
C VAL A 167 -0.22 35.30 -29.19
N THR A 168 0.10 35.73 -30.41
CA THR A 168 1.47 36.01 -30.88
C THR A 168 2.20 36.99 -29.94
N ASP A 169 1.56 38.11 -29.63
CA ASP A 169 2.14 39.14 -28.76
C ASP A 169 2.11 38.76 -27.26
N PHE A 170 1.26 37.79 -26.88
CA PHE A 170 1.13 37.31 -25.51
C PHE A 170 2.09 36.14 -25.17
N LEU A 171 2.74 35.53 -26.17
CA LEU A 171 3.73 34.47 -25.98
C LEU A 171 4.84 34.79 -24.95
N PRO A 172 5.45 35.99 -24.92
CA PRO A 172 6.48 36.33 -23.94
C PRO A 172 5.92 36.68 -22.55
N GLU A 173 4.65 37.04 -22.45
CA GLU A 173 4.00 37.48 -21.20
C GLU A 173 3.29 36.35 -20.45
N HIS A 174 3.12 35.20 -21.11
CA HIS A 174 2.47 34.03 -20.51
C HIS A 174 3.25 33.49 -19.29
N PRO A 175 2.65 33.42 -18.09
CA PRO A 175 3.32 32.97 -16.85
C PRO A 175 3.85 31.54 -16.89
N GLY A 176 3.26 30.68 -17.74
CA GLY A 176 3.74 29.31 -17.99
C GLY A 176 4.86 29.21 -19.04
N GLY A 177 5.33 30.34 -19.56
CA GLY A 177 6.32 30.44 -20.64
C GLY A 177 5.75 30.18 -22.03
N LYS A 178 6.46 30.64 -23.05
CA LYS A 178 6.12 30.54 -24.49
C LYS A 178 5.82 29.11 -24.96
N LEU A 179 6.54 28.11 -24.44
CA LEU A 179 6.40 26.70 -24.87
C LEU A 179 5.05 26.07 -24.51
N ALA A 180 4.40 26.57 -23.45
CA ALA A 180 3.10 26.05 -23.01
C ALA A 180 2.00 26.35 -24.06
N ILE A 181 2.01 27.56 -24.63
CA ILE A 181 1.08 27.96 -25.70
C ILE A 181 1.49 27.32 -27.03
N MET A 182 2.80 27.30 -27.34
CA MET A 182 3.31 26.79 -28.62
C MET A 182 2.96 25.32 -28.91
N THR A 183 2.71 24.52 -27.87
CA THR A 183 2.26 23.11 -28.01
C THR A 183 0.90 23.01 -28.72
N PHE A 184 0.10 24.07 -28.63
CA PHE A 184 -1.24 24.18 -29.19
C PHE A 184 -1.37 25.25 -30.29
N ALA A 185 -0.26 25.81 -30.77
CA ALA A 185 -0.28 26.75 -31.89
C ALA A 185 -0.95 26.11 -33.12
N GLY A 186 -1.93 26.81 -33.67
CA GLY A 186 -2.77 26.35 -34.77
C GLY A 186 -3.80 25.26 -34.42
N LYS A 187 -4.14 25.07 -33.14
CA LYS A 187 -5.06 24.02 -32.67
C LYS A 187 -6.11 24.56 -31.71
N ASP A 188 -7.16 23.75 -31.49
CA ASP A 188 -8.10 23.94 -30.39
C ASP A 188 -7.47 23.45 -29.08
N ALA A 189 -7.35 24.36 -28.11
CA ALA A 189 -6.78 24.12 -26.79
C ALA A 189 -7.82 24.25 -25.67
N SER A 190 -9.11 24.35 -25.99
CA SER A 190 -10.20 24.64 -25.03
C SER A 190 -10.17 23.70 -23.83
N LYS A 191 -9.98 22.41 -24.07
CA LYS A 191 -9.99 21.38 -23.02
C LYS A 191 -8.79 21.50 -22.09
N GLU A 192 -7.59 21.60 -22.66
CA GLU A 192 -6.34 21.70 -21.91
C GLU A 192 -6.23 23.04 -21.19
N PHE A 193 -6.72 24.13 -21.80
CA PHE A 193 -6.82 25.45 -21.17
C PHE A 193 -7.76 25.42 -19.97
N ASN A 194 -9.00 24.91 -20.13
CA ASN A 194 -9.99 24.86 -19.05
C ASN A 194 -9.62 23.91 -17.90
N MET A 195 -8.64 23.01 -18.10
CA MET A 195 -8.14 22.13 -17.04
C MET A 195 -7.20 22.85 -16.05
N ILE A 196 -6.58 23.95 -16.47
CA ILE A 196 -5.52 24.64 -15.69
C ILE A 196 -5.78 26.15 -15.55
N HIS A 197 -6.66 26.71 -16.36
CA HIS A 197 -7.07 28.11 -16.33
C HIS A 197 -8.59 28.20 -16.22
N PRO A 198 -9.13 29.02 -15.29
CA PRO A 198 -10.55 29.31 -15.27
C PRO A 198 -10.97 30.14 -16.50
N ALA A 199 -12.26 30.05 -16.86
CA ALA A 199 -12.79 30.60 -18.11
C ALA A 199 -12.70 32.14 -18.22
N ASP A 200 -12.53 32.84 -17.10
CA ASP A 200 -12.44 34.29 -16.99
C ASP A 200 -11.02 34.86 -17.24
N VAL A 201 -10.00 33.99 -17.32
CA VAL A 201 -8.60 34.43 -17.50
C VAL A 201 -8.37 35.08 -18.86
N VAL A 202 -9.01 34.58 -19.91
CA VAL A 202 -8.88 35.16 -21.26
C VAL A 202 -9.43 36.59 -21.27
N GLU A 203 -10.60 36.82 -20.68
CA GLU A 203 -11.22 38.15 -20.61
C GLU A 203 -10.40 39.12 -19.74
N LYS A 204 -9.72 38.61 -18.71
CA LYS A 204 -8.94 39.43 -17.77
C LYS A 204 -7.53 39.77 -18.24
N TYR A 205 -6.89 38.89 -19.01
CA TYR A 205 -5.47 39.03 -19.37
C TYR A 205 -5.19 39.08 -20.88
N ALA A 206 -6.17 38.70 -21.71
CA ALA A 206 -6.01 38.61 -23.16
C ALA A 206 -7.31 38.98 -23.90
N SER A 207 -8.06 39.97 -23.40
CA SER A 207 -9.29 40.46 -24.05
C SER A 207 -9.04 40.94 -25.48
N ASP A 208 -7.87 41.52 -25.70
CA ASP A 208 -7.47 42.14 -26.96
C ASP A 208 -6.97 41.11 -28.00
N ALA A 209 -6.71 39.88 -27.55
CA ALA A 209 -6.27 38.76 -28.39
C ALA A 209 -7.43 38.04 -29.08
N ILE A 210 -8.68 38.30 -28.70
CA ILE A 210 -9.85 37.60 -29.24
C ILE A 210 -10.19 38.13 -30.64
N LEU A 211 -10.05 37.28 -31.66
CA LEU A 211 -10.35 37.62 -33.04
C LEU A 211 -11.84 37.42 -33.39
N GLY A 212 -12.43 36.29 -33.01
CA GLY A 212 -13.82 35.97 -33.36
C GLY A 212 -14.21 34.50 -33.19
N PRO A 213 -15.48 34.12 -33.43
CA PRO A 213 -15.96 32.76 -33.22
C PRO A 213 -15.46 31.76 -34.28
N VAL A 214 -15.38 30.47 -33.93
CA VAL A 214 -15.09 29.38 -34.87
C VAL A 214 -16.32 29.06 -35.71
N VAL A 215 -16.19 29.00 -37.04
CA VAL A 215 -17.28 28.61 -37.97
C VAL A 215 -16.92 27.34 -38.74
N GLU A 216 -17.90 26.46 -38.94
CA GLU A 216 -17.71 25.24 -39.74
C GLU A 216 -17.80 25.54 -41.24
N ALA A 217 -16.88 24.96 -42.02
CA ALA A 217 -16.87 25.12 -43.47
C ALA A 217 -18.12 24.46 -44.09
N SER A 218 -18.97 25.26 -44.74
CA SER A 218 -20.13 24.78 -45.50
C SER A 218 -19.66 23.93 -46.69
N ALA A 219 -19.87 22.62 -46.61
CA ALA A 219 -19.39 21.66 -47.59
C ALA A 219 -20.25 21.66 -48.88
N VAL A 220 -19.62 22.04 -50.00
CA VAL A 220 -20.09 21.69 -51.34
C VAL A 220 -19.45 20.36 -51.75
N ALA A 221 -20.26 19.33 -51.93
CA ALA A 221 -19.82 18.00 -52.36
C ALA A 221 -19.40 17.95 -53.85
N PRO A 222 -18.48 17.04 -54.21
CA PRO A 222 -18.70 16.29 -55.44
C PRO A 222 -18.58 14.77 -55.28
N ALA A 223 -19.30 14.11 -56.18
CA ALA A 223 -19.55 12.69 -56.30
C ALA A 223 -18.33 11.87 -56.75
N GLY A 224 -18.27 10.61 -56.32
CA GLY A 224 -17.33 9.63 -56.87
C GLY A 224 -17.07 8.43 -55.96
N ALA A 225 -18.07 7.57 -55.75
CA ALA A 225 -17.89 6.30 -55.06
C ALA A 225 -17.28 5.25 -56.02
N SER A 226 -16.11 4.71 -55.67
CA SER A 226 -15.68 3.39 -56.13
C SER A 226 -15.33 2.51 -54.94
N ASN A 227 -16.05 1.40 -54.87
CA ASN A 227 -16.09 0.38 -53.83
C ASN A 227 -14.71 -0.11 -53.34
N ASN A 228 -14.43 0.12 -52.05
CA ASN A 228 -13.54 -0.72 -51.26
C ASN A 228 -14.14 -0.88 -49.85
N LEU A 229 -14.83 -2.00 -49.63
CA LEU A 229 -15.52 -2.38 -48.38
C LEU A 229 -14.56 -2.84 -47.26
N ALA A 230 -13.31 -2.39 -47.27
CA ALA A 230 -12.27 -2.84 -46.32
C ALA A 230 -11.65 -1.71 -45.46
N GLN A 231 -12.12 -0.46 -45.57
CA GLN A 231 -11.48 0.67 -44.87
C GLN A 231 -12.31 1.52 -43.90
N PRO A 232 -13.65 1.40 -43.70
CA PRO A 232 -14.34 2.26 -42.73
C PRO A 232 -14.50 1.66 -41.32
N LEU A 233 -13.90 0.51 -41.00
CA LEU A 233 -13.97 -0.06 -39.63
C LEU A 233 -12.73 0.20 -38.76
N LEU A 234 -11.74 0.95 -39.26
CA LEU A 234 -10.51 1.24 -38.51
C LEU A 234 -10.31 2.73 -38.14
N SER A 235 -11.16 3.66 -38.59
CA SER A 235 -11.00 5.09 -38.27
C SER A 235 -11.72 5.53 -37.00
N ASP A 236 -12.79 4.85 -36.60
CA ASP A 236 -13.71 5.38 -35.58
C ASP A 236 -13.56 4.71 -34.20
N TYR A 237 -12.67 3.73 -34.06
CA TYR A 237 -12.38 3.08 -32.77
C TYR A 237 -11.17 3.65 -32.03
N SER A 238 -10.44 4.61 -32.59
CA SER A 238 -9.23 5.17 -31.96
C SER A 238 -9.43 6.50 -31.21
N ALA A 239 -10.65 7.04 -31.13
CA ALA A 239 -10.87 8.37 -30.53
C ALA A 239 -11.91 8.46 -29.40
N LYS A 240 -12.64 7.38 -29.07
CA LYS A 240 -13.64 7.38 -27.96
C LYS A 240 -13.60 6.11 -27.13
N ALA A 241 -12.42 5.82 -26.62
CA ALA A 241 -12.17 5.12 -25.36
C ALA A 241 -10.66 5.17 -25.26
N ALA A 242 -10.08 5.91 -24.32
CA ALA A 242 -8.72 5.58 -23.92
C ALA A 242 -8.83 4.26 -23.15
N PRO A 243 -8.44 3.11 -23.74
CA PRO A 243 -8.26 1.91 -22.95
C PRO A 243 -7.01 2.18 -22.11
N ALA A 244 -6.85 1.45 -21.00
CA ALA A 244 -5.57 1.37 -20.32
C ALA A 244 -4.44 1.25 -21.36
N GLN A 245 -3.55 2.24 -21.38
CA GLN A 245 -2.54 2.45 -22.39
C GLN A 245 -1.47 1.35 -22.25
N TRP A 246 -1.73 0.18 -22.86
CA TRP A 246 -0.93 -1.03 -22.70
C TRP A 246 0.51 -0.92 -23.21
N TRP A 247 0.78 0.03 -24.12
CA TRP A 247 2.11 0.40 -24.63
C TRP A 247 2.81 1.52 -23.83
N GLY A 248 2.14 2.13 -22.83
CA GLY A 248 2.71 3.20 -22.00
C GLY A 248 3.71 2.68 -20.96
N GLU A 249 3.45 1.50 -20.40
CA GLU A 249 4.42 0.79 -19.56
C GLU A 249 5.57 0.22 -20.39
N GLU A 250 5.28 -0.25 -21.61
CA GLU A 250 6.29 -0.83 -22.52
C GLU A 250 7.32 0.20 -23.02
N ARG A 251 6.92 1.46 -23.29
CA ARG A 251 7.88 2.51 -23.62
C ARG A 251 8.84 2.82 -22.46
N ASN A 252 8.33 2.87 -21.23
CA ASN A 252 9.14 3.08 -20.03
C ASN A 252 10.08 1.89 -19.72
N THR A 253 9.73 0.66 -20.11
CA THR A 253 10.60 -0.51 -19.96
C THR A 253 11.63 -0.64 -21.08
N CYS A 254 11.27 -0.29 -22.33
CA CYS A 254 12.19 -0.19 -23.46
C CYS A 254 13.24 0.91 -23.25
N ASP A 255 12.85 2.07 -22.70
CA ASP A 255 13.80 3.15 -22.37
C ASP A 255 14.76 2.76 -21.22
N MET A 256 14.34 1.86 -20.31
CA MET A 256 15.18 1.42 -19.19
C MET A 256 16.05 0.18 -19.47
N HIS A 257 15.64 -0.72 -20.36
CA HIS A 257 16.37 -1.97 -20.64
C HIS A 257 16.80 -2.15 -22.10
N GLY A 258 16.44 -1.22 -22.99
CA GLY A 258 16.74 -1.31 -24.41
C GLY A 258 15.79 -2.25 -25.18
N PRO A 259 16.00 -2.42 -26.50
CA PRO A 259 15.10 -3.17 -27.38
C PRO A 259 15.09 -4.69 -27.13
N LEU A 260 16.07 -5.22 -26.40
CA LEU A 260 16.17 -6.65 -26.07
C LEU A 260 15.51 -6.99 -24.72
N GLY A 261 14.89 -6.01 -24.06
CA GLY A 261 14.33 -6.18 -22.72
C GLY A 261 15.40 -6.33 -21.64
N PRO A 262 15.01 -6.66 -20.39
CA PRO A 262 15.95 -6.72 -19.28
C PRO A 262 17.02 -7.78 -19.46
N SER A 263 18.28 -7.39 -19.29
CA SER A 263 19.39 -8.34 -19.31
C SER A 263 19.28 -9.37 -18.17
N VAL A 264 19.93 -10.52 -18.33
CA VAL A 264 20.04 -11.53 -17.24
C VAL A 264 20.60 -10.91 -15.96
N TRP A 265 21.57 -9.99 -16.09
CA TRP A 265 22.11 -9.24 -14.95
C TRP A 265 21.05 -8.40 -14.23
N SER A 266 20.11 -7.81 -14.97
CA SER A 266 18.99 -7.05 -14.41
C SER A 266 18.09 -7.93 -13.56
N TYR A 267 17.79 -9.16 -14.01
CA TYR A 267 17.04 -10.14 -13.22
C TYR A 267 17.82 -10.59 -11.98
N CYS A 268 19.12 -10.86 -12.08
CA CYS A 268 19.95 -11.20 -10.93
C CYS A 268 19.97 -10.07 -9.89
N ALA A 269 20.19 -8.83 -10.33
CA ALA A 269 20.17 -7.66 -9.44
C ALA A 269 18.80 -7.48 -8.78
N ALA A 270 17.72 -7.57 -9.54
CA ALA A 270 16.36 -7.47 -9.02
C ALA A 270 16.04 -8.58 -8.01
N LEU A 271 16.49 -9.82 -8.25
CA LEU A 271 16.35 -10.92 -7.31
C LEU A 271 17.08 -10.63 -6.00
N CYS A 272 18.32 -10.11 -6.06
CA CYS A 272 19.06 -9.69 -4.88
C CYS A 272 18.29 -8.62 -4.08
N TYR A 273 17.77 -7.58 -4.75
CA TYR A 273 16.96 -6.56 -4.07
C TYR A 273 15.66 -7.11 -3.50
N PHE A 274 15.00 -8.03 -4.21
CA PHE A 274 13.77 -8.69 -3.76
C PHE A 274 14.04 -9.51 -2.49
N VAL A 275 15.08 -10.36 -2.48
CA VAL A 275 15.48 -11.12 -1.28
C VAL A 275 15.90 -10.18 -0.15
N TRP A 276 16.68 -9.14 -0.46
CA TRP A 276 17.15 -8.17 0.52
C TRP A 276 16.00 -7.37 1.18
N MET A 277 14.90 -7.12 0.45
CA MET A 277 13.68 -6.53 1.00
C MET A 277 13.12 -7.38 2.15
N PHE A 278 13.01 -8.71 1.96
CA PHE A 278 12.53 -9.61 3.02
C PHE A 278 13.46 -9.60 4.23
N VAL A 279 14.78 -9.70 4.00
CA VAL A 279 15.78 -9.70 5.08
C VAL A 279 15.70 -8.40 5.88
N LEU A 280 15.79 -7.24 5.22
CA LEU A 280 15.82 -5.95 5.90
C LEU A 280 14.52 -5.66 6.66
N GLU A 281 13.36 -5.87 6.06
CA GLU A 281 12.09 -5.55 6.74
C GLU A 281 11.80 -6.54 7.88
N THR A 282 12.24 -7.79 7.77
CA THR A 282 12.21 -8.75 8.88
C THR A 282 13.10 -8.28 10.03
N LEU A 283 14.36 -7.92 9.75
CA LEU A 283 15.28 -7.39 10.76
C LEU A 283 14.74 -6.11 11.41
N LYS A 284 14.16 -5.20 10.64
CA LYS A 284 13.52 -3.99 11.19
C LYS A 284 12.33 -4.33 12.07
N THR A 285 11.54 -5.33 11.71
CA THR A 285 10.39 -5.79 12.51
C THR A 285 10.85 -6.34 13.86
N ILE A 286 11.98 -7.05 13.89
CA ILE A 286 12.52 -7.67 15.12
C ILE A 286 13.28 -6.65 15.99
N PHE A 287 14.17 -5.85 15.40
CA PHE A 287 15.16 -5.08 16.16
C PHE A 287 14.86 -3.57 16.28
N THR A 288 13.94 -3.03 15.47
CA THR A 288 13.73 -1.57 15.38
C THR A 288 12.33 -1.13 15.81
N VAL A 289 11.76 -1.81 16.81
CA VAL A 289 10.45 -1.46 17.39
C VAL A 289 10.52 -0.05 17.97
N LYS A 290 10.11 0.95 17.18
CA LYS A 290 9.80 2.28 17.69
C LYS A 290 8.43 2.23 18.35
N ASN A 291 8.26 2.94 19.46
CA ASN A 291 6.98 3.04 20.16
C ASN A 291 5.87 3.41 19.17
N TRP A 292 4.79 2.63 19.21
CA TRP A 292 3.61 2.79 18.37
C TRP A 292 2.99 4.16 18.63
N LYS A 293 3.11 5.09 17.68
CA LYS A 293 2.45 6.40 17.78
C LYS A 293 1.11 6.43 17.05
N ASN A 294 0.99 5.80 15.87
CA ASN A 294 -0.22 5.88 15.03
C ASN A 294 -0.67 4.53 14.45
N ILE A 295 -1.92 4.12 14.73
CA ILE A 295 -2.58 2.89 14.19
C ILE A 295 -2.78 2.95 12.66
N SER A 296 -2.64 4.12 12.03
CA SER A 296 -2.82 4.29 10.58
C SER A 296 -1.53 4.13 9.75
N ASP A 297 -0.39 3.83 10.38
CA ASP A 297 0.90 3.79 9.67
C ASP A 297 0.99 2.64 8.65
N LYS A 298 1.25 3.00 7.39
CA LYS A 298 1.46 2.06 6.27
C LYS A 298 2.72 1.21 6.47
N SER A 299 3.69 1.70 7.22
CA SER A 299 4.95 0.98 7.49
C SER A 299 4.71 -0.29 8.30
N GLY A 300 3.85 -0.22 9.34
CA GLY A 300 3.45 -1.37 10.16
C GLY A 300 2.70 -2.44 9.35
N LEU A 301 1.82 -2.02 8.45
CA LEU A 301 1.11 -2.94 7.54
C LEU A 301 2.08 -3.66 6.59
N THR A 302 3.05 -2.93 6.03
CA THR A 302 4.04 -3.50 5.09
C THR A 302 4.97 -4.48 5.81
N ARG A 303 5.47 -4.11 6.99
CA ARG A 303 6.38 -4.93 7.80
C ARG A 303 5.72 -6.21 8.29
N SER A 304 4.49 -6.12 8.82
CA SER A 304 3.72 -7.29 9.24
C SER A 304 3.43 -8.24 8.07
N ALA A 305 3.08 -7.70 6.89
CA ALA A 305 2.86 -8.51 5.70
C ALA A 305 4.12 -9.28 5.27
N ILE A 306 5.27 -8.61 5.22
CA ILE A 306 6.56 -9.23 4.87
C ILE A 306 6.95 -10.29 5.89
N PHE A 307 6.82 -10.00 7.19
CA PHE A 307 7.15 -10.94 8.25
C PHE A 307 6.29 -12.21 8.17
N MET A 308 4.98 -12.07 7.98
CA MET A 308 4.09 -13.22 7.77
C MET A 308 4.43 -13.98 6.48
N MET A 309 4.82 -13.30 5.41
CA MET A 309 5.23 -13.95 4.15
C MET A 309 6.45 -14.85 4.33
N VAL A 310 7.44 -14.41 5.12
CA VAL A 310 8.62 -15.22 5.47
C VAL A 310 8.19 -16.47 6.22
N PHE A 311 7.33 -16.32 7.22
CA PHE A 311 6.81 -17.46 7.97
C PHE A 311 6.02 -18.42 7.10
N VAL A 312 5.10 -17.94 6.26
CA VAL A 312 4.29 -18.80 5.39
C VAL A 312 5.17 -19.51 4.37
N THR A 313 6.24 -18.88 3.88
CA THR A 313 7.22 -19.56 3.01
C THR A 313 7.92 -20.70 3.75
N ILE A 314 8.40 -20.47 4.98
CA ILE A 314 9.02 -21.51 5.81
C ILE A 314 8.02 -22.62 6.14
N HIS A 315 6.77 -22.25 6.44
CA HIS A 315 5.69 -23.18 6.73
C HIS A 315 5.41 -24.10 5.54
N ALA A 316 5.32 -23.56 4.32
CA ALA A 316 5.17 -24.36 3.10
C ALA A 316 6.35 -25.33 2.92
N LEU A 317 7.59 -24.85 3.04
CA LEU A 317 8.78 -25.69 2.93
C LEU A 317 8.81 -26.80 3.98
N GLY A 318 8.38 -26.51 5.21
CA GLY A 318 8.19 -27.50 6.26
C GLY A 318 7.18 -28.57 5.87
N ASN A 319 6.06 -28.17 5.28
CA ASN A 319 5.00 -29.10 4.88
C ASN A 319 5.36 -29.99 3.68
N ILE A 320 6.40 -29.67 2.89
CA ILE A 320 6.91 -30.57 1.84
C ILE A 320 7.28 -31.96 2.41
N HIS A 321 7.65 -32.03 3.68
CA HIS A 321 7.97 -33.29 4.35
C HIS A 321 6.79 -34.28 4.40
N LEU A 322 5.56 -33.81 4.20
CA LEU A 322 4.36 -34.65 4.06
C LEU A 322 4.55 -35.69 2.95
N PHE A 323 5.16 -35.31 1.83
CA PHE A 323 5.38 -36.19 0.68
C PHE A 323 6.45 -37.25 0.90
N PHE A 324 7.30 -37.08 1.92
CA PHE A 324 8.35 -38.04 2.27
C PHE A 324 7.89 -39.04 3.35
N GLY A 325 6.68 -38.87 3.89
CA GLY A 325 6.05 -39.80 4.83
C GLY A 325 6.18 -39.39 6.31
N ALA A 326 5.54 -40.19 7.16
CA ALA A 326 5.29 -39.85 8.56
C ALA A 326 6.55 -39.54 9.37
N ILE A 327 7.61 -40.35 9.22
CA ILE A 327 8.87 -40.12 9.94
C ILE A 327 9.50 -38.78 9.58
N HIS A 328 9.51 -38.40 8.29
CA HIS A 328 10.09 -37.13 7.86
C HIS A 328 9.29 -35.94 8.38
N PHE A 329 7.96 -36.01 8.27
CA PHE A 329 7.07 -34.93 8.69
C PHE A 329 7.09 -34.73 10.21
N ASN A 330 6.88 -35.80 10.99
CA ASN A 330 6.85 -35.73 12.44
C ASN A 330 8.25 -35.44 13.03
N ALA A 331 9.34 -35.97 12.45
CA ALA A 331 10.69 -35.67 12.92
C ALA A 331 11.09 -34.22 12.63
N TYR A 332 10.67 -33.66 11.48
CA TYR A 332 10.88 -32.23 11.19
C TYR A 332 10.09 -31.35 12.16
N ALA A 333 8.83 -31.69 12.44
CA ALA A 333 8.03 -30.98 13.43
C ALA A 333 8.62 -31.08 14.84
N TYR A 334 9.09 -32.27 15.23
CA TYR A 334 9.82 -32.47 16.48
C TYR A 334 11.08 -31.59 16.52
N PHE A 335 11.87 -31.55 15.46
CA PHE A 335 13.09 -30.74 15.36
C PHE A 335 12.84 -29.24 15.59
N LEU A 336 11.77 -28.71 15.01
CA LEU A 336 11.39 -27.31 15.25
C LEU A 336 11.06 -27.07 16.73
N ASN A 337 10.43 -28.05 17.39
CA ASN A 337 9.99 -27.92 18.79
C ASN A 337 11.03 -28.41 19.82
N HIS A 338 12.08 -29.15 19.42
CA HIS A 338 13.06 -29.84 20.27
C HIS A 338 14.33 -30.24 19.46
N PRO A 339 15.55 -30.40 20.02
CA PRO A 339 16.09 -29.94 21.30
C PRO A 339 16.71 -28.53 21.22
N CYS A 340 17.03 -27.95 22.38
CA CYS A 340 17.61 -26.61 22.58
C CYS A 340 18.76 -26.34 21.58
N PRO A 341 18.76 -25.22 20.80
CA PRO A 341 18.21 -23.89 21.12
C PRO A 341 16.94 -23.49 20.36
N TRP A 342 16.32 -24.37 19.57
CA TRP A 342 15.22 -23.97 18.68
C TRP A 342 13.93 -23.64 19.42
N SER A 343 13.57 -24.39 20.48
CA SER A 343 12.36 -24.14 21.25
C SER A 343 12.37 -22.79 21.99
N THR A 344 13.53 -22.36 22.50
CA THR A 344 13.73 -21.04 23.11
C THR A 344 13.72 -19.90 22.09
N LEU A 345 14.04 -20.18 20.83
CA LEU A 345 13.97 -19.22 19.72
C LEU A 345 12.57 -19.13 19.09
N LEU A 346 11.84 -20.24 19.01
CA LEU A 346 10.53 -20.27 18.33
C LEU A 346 9.40 -19.67 19.15
N LEU A 347 9.39 -19.81 20.49
CA LEU A 347 8.32 -19.23 21.30
C LEU A 347 8.22 -17.69 21.13
N PRO A 348 9.32 -16.92 21.16
CA PRO A 348 9.29 -15.51 20.77
C PRO A 348 8.75 -15.30 19.36
N VAL A 349 9.20 -16.09 18.38
CA VAL A 349 8.74 -15.98 16.97
C VAL A 349 7.23 -16.16 16.87
N GLU A 350 6.64 -17.13 17.58
CA GLU A 350 5.19 -17.35 17.60
C GLU A 350 4.42 -16.16 18.18
N ILE A 351 4.91 -15.59 19.28
CA ILE A 351 4.32 -14.38 19.87
C ILE A 351 4.39 -13.21 18.89
N TYR A 352 5.54 -13.04 18.22
CA TYR A 352 5.72 -12.02 17.18
C TYR A 352 4.82 -12.26 15.98
N LEU A 353 4.58 -13.51 15.56
CA LEU A 353 3.68 -13.85 14.47
C LEU A 353 2.24 -13.52 14.81
N LEU A 354 1.79 -13.87 16.02
CA LEU A 354 0.46 -13.51 16.48
C LEU A 354 0.28 -11.98 16.54
N ALA A 355 1.26 -11.27 17.12
CA ALA A 355 1.25 -9.81 17.18
C ALA A 355 1.24 -9.18 15.77
N ALA A 356 2.06 -9.69 14.84
CA ALA A 356 2.10 -9.23 13.46
C ALA A 356 0.78 -9.50 12.72
N GLY A 357 0.15 -10.66 12.93
CA GLY A 357 -1.16 -10.99 12.37
C GLY A 357 -2.27 -10.07 12.88
N LEU A 358 -2.32 -9.84 14.20
CA LEU A 358 -3.29 -8.91 14.81
C LEU A 358 -3.08 -7.47 14.33
N LEU A 359 -1.83 -7.02 14.28
CA LEU A 359 -1.45 -5.72 13.71
C LEU A 359 -1.92 -5.62 12.25
N HIS A 360 -1.61 -6.62 11.43
CA HIS A 360 -1.94 -6.63 10.01
C HIS A 360 -3.45 -6.52 9.80
N VAL A 361 -4.24 -7.35 10.47
CA VAL A 361 -5.70 -7.34 10.39
C VAL A 361 -6.27 -6.01 10.89
N THR A 362 -5.79 -5.51 12.02
CA THR A 362 -6.30 -4.27 12.63
C THR A 362 -6.02 -3.06 11.73
N VAL A 363 -4.78 -2.87 11.29
CA VAL A 363 -4.39 -1.73 10.46
C VAL A 363 -5.03 -1.82 9.07
N ALA A 364 -5.09 -3.01 8.47
CA ALA A 364 -5.76 -3.21 7.19
C ALA A 364 -7.26 -2.88 7.27
N THR A 365 -7.93 -3.31 8.34
CA THR A 365 -9.36 -3.06 8.57
C THR A 365 -9.62 -1.57 8.80
N VAL A 366 -8.89 -0.94 9.72
CA VAL A 366 -9.01 0.50 10.01
C VAL A 366 -8.77 1.32 8.75
N ARG A 367 -7.75 0.97 7.95
CA ARG A 367 -7.47 1.66 6.68
C ARG A 367 -8.62 1.48 5.69
N THR A 368 -9.15 0.26 5.55
CA THR A 368 -10.27 -0.01 4.64
C THR A 368 -11.50 0.83 4.99
N PHE A 369 -11.84 0.94 6.28
CA PHE A 369 -13.05 1.66 6.70
C PHE A 369 -12.87 3.18 6.84
N LYS A 370 -11.69 3.67 7.28
CA LYS A 370 -11.40 5.12 7.31
C LYS A 370 -11.41 5.74 5.92
N PHE A 371 -10.97 4.99 4.90
CA PHE A 371 -10.96 5.48 3.51
C PHE A 371 -12.17 5.04 2.68
N LYS A 372 -13.17 4.36 3.29
CA LYS A 372 -14.41 3.94 2.62
C LYS A 372 -15.26 5.11 2.12
N SER A 373 -15.07 6.31 2.70
CA SER A 373 -15.68 7.56 2.24
C SER A 373 -15.22 8.01 0.84
N MET A 374 -14.16 7.42 0.28
CA MET A 374 -13.65 7.74 -1.05
C MET A 374 -13.61 6.47 -1.90
N ASN A 375 -14.65 6.26 -2.71
CA ASN A 375 -14.70 5.40 -3.90
C ASN A 375 -13.69 4.23 -3.89
N SER A 376 -13.85 3.27 -2.97
CA SER A 376 -12.86 2.21 -2.76
C SER A 376 -12.65 1.40 -4.05
N SER A 377 -11.42 1.31 -4.53
CA SER A 377 -11.12 0.51 -5.72
C SER A 377 -11.45 -0.96 -5.48
N VAL A 378 -11.88 -1.67 -6.53
CA VAL A 378 -12.22 -3.11 -6.48
C VAL A 378 -11.10 -3.91 -5.82
N ASP A 379 -9.83 -3.59 -6.10
CA ASP A 379 -8.65 -4.22 -5.52
C ASP A 379 -8.55 -4.06 -3.98
N GLN A 380 -9.02 -2.95 -3.42
CA GLN A 380 -9.01 -2.75 -1.97
C GLN A 380 -10.11 -3.57 -1.29
N LEU A 381 -11.31 -3.59 -1.88
CA LEU A 381 -12.41 -4.41 -1.39
C LEU A 381 -12.07 -5.90 -1.47
N TRP A 382 -11.42 -6.33 -2.55
CA TRP A 382 -10.98 -7.71 -2.74
C TRP A 382 -9.96 -8.15 -1.68
N LEU A 383 -8.96 -7.32 -1.37
CA LEU A 383 -8.00 -7.60 -0.30
C LEU A 383 -8.70 -7.71 1.07
N PHE A 384 -9.69 -6.85 1.34
CA PHE A 384 -10.44 -6.92 2.60
C PHE A 384 -11.27 -8.21 2.69
N LEU A 385 -11.98 -8.58 1.62
CA LEU A 385 -12.79 -9.80 1.58
C LEU A 385 -11.91 -11.05 1.75
N THR A 386 -10.85 -11.16 0.96
CA THR A 386 -9.90 -12.30 1.05
C THR A 386 -9.22 -12.35 2.41
N GLY A 387 -8.85 -11.20 2.99
CA GLY A 387 -8.29 -11.12 4.34
C GLY A 387 -9.27 -11.57 5.43
N SER A 388 -10.56 -11.28 5.27
CA SER A 388 -11.62 -11.72 6.20
C SER A 388 -11.83 -13.24 6.14
N VAL A 389 -11.84 -13.81 4.94
CA VAL A 389 -11.89 -15.28 4.74
C VAL A 389 -10.66 -15.93 5.37
N LEU A 390 -9.48 -15.35 5.17
CA LEU A 390 -8.24 -15.86 5.74
C LEU A 390 -8.21 -15.80 7.26
N PHE A 391 -8.82 -14.79 7.87
CA PHE A 391 -8.93 -14.73 9.32
C PHE A 391 -9.70 -15.94 9.87
N VAL A 392 -10.86 -16.27 9.27
CA VAL A 392 -11.65 -17.45 9.67
C VAL A 392 -10.86 -18.74 9.41
N PHE A 393 -10.23 -18.85 8.24
CA PHE A 393 -9.38 -19.99 7.89
C PHE A 393 -8.25 -20.20 8.91
N LEU A 394 -7.51 -19.15 9.27
CA LEU A 394 -6.40 -19.22 10.21
C LEU A 394 -6.86 -19.62 11.61
N VAL A 395 -8.01 -19.14 12.08
CA VAL A 395 -8.56 -19.57 13.38
C VAL A 395 -8.79 -21.09 13.37
N VAL A 396 -9.45 -21.63 12.34
CA VAL A 396 -9.71 -23.07 12.23
C VAL A 396 -8.40 -23.86 12.11
N HIS A 397 -7.49 -23.41 11.24
CA HIS A 397 -6.19 -24.04 11.00
C HIS A 397 -5.34 -24.14 12.27
N LEU A 398 -5.22 -23.03 13.02
CA LEU A 398 -4.47 -22.99 14.26
C LEU A 398 -5.10 -23.88 15.34
N MET A 399 -6.43 -23.92 15.43
CA MET A 399 -7.12 -24.81 16.36
C MET A 399 -6.90 -26.28 16.04
N GLN A 400 -6.86 -26.66 14.75
CA GLN A 400 -6.68 -28.05 14.33
C GLN A 400 -5.25 -28.55 14.49
N PHE A 401 -4.24 -27.72 14.20
CA PHE A 401 -2.84 -28.19 14.14
C PHE A 401 -1.93 -27.62 15.23
N ARG A 402 -2.15 -26.38 15.68
CA ARG A 402 -1.25 -25.72 16.65
C ARG A 402 -1.71 -25.89 18.10
N PHE A 403 -2.99 -25.65 18.37
CA PHE A 403 -3.53 -25.53 19.74
C PHE A 403 -4.13 -26.82 20.31
N VAL A 404 -4.15 -27.93 19.56
CA VAL A 404 -4.44 -29.25 20.12
C VAL A 404 -3.36 -29.59 21.15
N SER A 405 -3.76 -29.93 22.37
CA SER A 405 -2.82 -30.30 23.43
C SER A 405 -2.11 -31.61 23.08
N GLU A 406 -0.88 -31.79 23.58
CA GLU A 406 -0.15 -33.04 23.35
C GLU A 406 -0.89 -34.25 23.91
N ALA A 407 -1.54 -34.11 25.07
CA ALA A 407 -2.36 -35.17 25.65
C ALA A 407 -3.59 -35.55 24.80
N ALA A 408 -4.13 -34.62 24.00
CA ALA A 408 -5.28 -34.87 23.13
C ALA A 408 -4.88 -35.32 21.72
N ALA A 409 -3.64 -35.07 21.29
CA ALA A 409 -3.15 -35.44 19.98
C ALA A 409 -2.69 -36.92 19.96
N PRO A 410 -2.86 -37.63 18.83
CA PRO A 410 -2.20 -38.92 18.63
C PRO A 410 -0.68 -38.77 18.76
N GLN A 411 0.00 -39.80 19.27
CA GLN A 411 1.44 -39.77 19.51
C GLN A 411 2.19 -40.53 18.43
N TYR A 412 3.30 -39.97 17.96
CA TYR A 412 4.22 -40.61 17.04
C TYR A 412 5.55 -40.88 17.72
N TYR A 413 5.99 -42.14 17.71
CA TYR A 413 7.25 -42.57 18.29
C TYR A 413 8.28 -42.81 17.20
N PHE A 414 9.52 -42.36 17.40
CA PHE A 414 10.63 -42.64 16.49
C PHE A 414 11.98 -42.60 17.21
N ARG A 415 13.00 -43.22 16.63
CA ARG A 415 14.36 -43.24 17.19
C ARG A 415 15.22 -42.16 16.54
N SER A 416 15.88 -41.35 17.37
CA SER A 416 16.72 -40.23 16.94
C SER A 416 18.11 -40.32 17.57
N LYS A 417 19.14 -39.91 16.81
CA LYS A 417 20.52 -39.88 17.30
C LYS A 417 20.92 -38.53 17.87
N TRP A 418 20.35 -37.44 17.35
CA TRP A 418 20.66 -36.08 17.82
C TRP A 418 19.72 -35.00 17.24
N MET A 419 19.51 -34.97 15.92
CA MET A 419 18.86 -33.85 15.21
C MET A 419 18.34 -34.27 13.84
N TYR A 420 17.27 -33.66 13.33
CA TYR A 420 16.79 -33.89 11.95
C TYR A 420 17.89 -33.52 10.91
N PRO A 421 18.12 -34.32 9.84
CA PRO A 421 17.40 -35.53 9.43
C PRO A 421 18.01 -36.85 9.97
N PHE A 422 18.81 -36.82 11.04
CA PHE A 422 19.51 -38.00 11.58
C PHE A 422 18.61 -38.84 12.51
N TYR A 423 17.67 -39.57 11.91
CA TYR A 423 16.91 -40.63 12.56
C TYR A 423 17.57 -42.00 12.36
N CYS A 424 17.27 -42.93 13.26
CA CYS A 424 17.79 -44.29 13.23
C CYS A 424 16.73 -45.26 12.71
N SER A 425 17.18 -46.46 12.36
CA SER A 425 16.24 -47.56 12.11
C SER A 425 15.42 -47.87 13.37
N SER A 426 14.20 -48.36 13.20
CA SER A 426 13.27 -48.62 14.31
C SER A 426 13.77 -49.67 15.30
N ASP A 427 14.66 -50.57 14.85
CA ASP A 427 15.32 -51.63 15.61
C ASP A 427 16.65 -51.21 16.25
N ASP A 428 17.18 -50.02 15.94
CA ASP A 428 18.43 -49.55 16.51
C ASP A 428 18.24 -49.01 17.94
N THR A 429 18.38 -49.91 18.91
CA THR A 429 18.25 -49.60 20.34
C THR A 429 19.37 -48.70 20.89
N SER A 430 20.43 -48.42 20.11
CA SER A 430 21.46 -47.46 20.51
C SER A 430 20.96 -46.01 20.43
N CYS A 431 19.86 -45.77 19.72
CA CYS A 431 19.27 -44.45 19.54
C CYS A 431 18.14 -44.18 20.55
N GLN A 432 18.06 -42.91 20.98
CA GLN A 432 17.03 -42.48 21.91
C GLN A 432 15.66 -42.58 21.27
N LEU A 433 14.72 -43.24 21.96
CA LEU A 433 13.31 -43.21 21.59
C LEU A 433 12.72 -41.87 22.03
N VAL A 434 12.17 -41.12 21.08
CA VAL A 434 11.49 -39.85 21.31
C VAL A 434 10.05 -39.95 20.81
N HIS A 435 9.18 -39.08 21.31
CA HIS A 435 7.80 -38.97 20.85
C HIS A 435 7.41 -37.50 20.66
N PHE A 436 6.40 -37.29 19.82
CA PHE A 436 5.77 -36.01 19.60
C PHE A 436 4.32 -36.21 19.12
N LYS A 437 3.58 -35.11 18.97
CA LYS A 437 2.28 -35.12 18.28
C LYS A 437 2.45 -35.70 16.88
N ASP A 438 1.59 -36.64 16.53
CA ASP A 438 1.51 -37.22 15.19
C ASP A 438 0.75 -36.27 14.26
N LEU A 439 1.43 -35.20 13.85
CA LEU A 439 0.88 -34.20 12.95
C LEU A 439 0.57 -34.82 11.58
N TYR A 440 1.37 -35.80 11.14
CA TYR A 440 1.13 -36.53 9.90
C TYR A 440 -0.24 -37.23 9.94
N LYS A 441 -0.51 -38.01 10.98
CA LYS A 441 -1.80 -38.69 11.16
C LYS A 441 -2.96 -37.71 11.28
N MET A 442 -2.77 -36.59 12.00
CA MET A 442 -3.79 -35.55 12.10
C MET A 442 -4.12 -34.97 10.72
N GLU A 443 -3.10 -34.59 9.95
CA GLU A 443 -3.27 -34.01 8.61
C GLU A 443 -3.99 -34.96 7.66
N MET A 444 -3.48 -36.19 7.55
CA MET A 444 -4.05 -37.21 6.69
C MET A 444 -5.51 -37.53 7.07
N LYS A 445 -5.85 -37.61 8.37
CA LYS A 445 -7.22 -37.88 8.83
C LYS A 445 -8.20 -36.74 8.57
N TYR A 446 -7.80 -35.49 8.79
CA TYR A 446 -8.70 -34.36 8.50
C TYR A 446 -9.08 -34.35 7.02
N PHE A 447 -8.08 -34.59 6.16
CA PHE A 447 -8.26 -34.59 4.71
C PHE A 447 -8.80 -35.90 4.13
N GLU A 448 -9.20 -36.88 4.94
CA GLU A 448 -10.10 -37.96 4.46
C GLU A 448 -11.49 -37.41 4.11
N SER A 449 -11.91 -36.32 4.78
CA SER A 449 -13.18 -35.66 4.51
C SER A 449 -13.06 -34.69 3.34
N PHE A 450 -13.81 -34.95 2.27
CA PHE A 450 -13.91 -34.05 1.13
C PHE A 450 -14.37 -32.63 1.54
N GLY A 451 -15.20 -32.50 2.56
CA GLY A 451 -15.63 -31.19 3.07
C GLY A 451 -14.47 -30.39 3.68
N TRP A 452 -13.57 -31.05 4.40
CA TRP A 452 -12.37 -30.39 4.94
C TRP A 452 -11.38 -30.04 3.83
N VAL A 453 -11.24 -30.89 2.81
CA VAL A 453 -10.45 -30.56 1.62
C VAL A 453 -10.98 -29.29 0.96
N LEU A 454 -12.29 -29.21 0.66
CA LEU A 454 -12.88 -28.01 0.06
C LEU A 454 -12.68 -26.74 0.91
N PHE A 455 -12.83 -26.86 2.24
CA PHE A 455 -12.58 -25.73 3.14
C PHE A 455 -11.13 -25.23 3.05
N TYR A 456 -10.17 -26.15 3.06
CA TYR A 456 -8.75 -25.80 2.96
C TYR A 456 -8.40 -25.26 1.58
N GLU A 457 -8.90 -25.85 0.50
CA GLU A 457 -8.68 -25.35 -0.87
C GLU A 457 -9.26 -23.93 -1.05
N ALA A 458 -10.44 -23.65 -0.49
CA ALA A 458 -10.98 -22.29 -0.48
C ALA A 458 -10.08 -21.32 0.30
N GLY A 459 -9.53 -21.75 1.44
CA GLY A 459 -8.54 -21.00 2.22
C GLY A 459 -7.26 -20.73 1.43
N VAL A 460 -6.76 -21.71 0.68
CA VAL A 460 -5.57 -21.58 -0.19
C VAL A 460 -5.83 -20.64 -1.36
N ILE A 461 -7.01 -20.70 -2.00
CA ILE A 461 -7.42 -19.75 -3.05
C ILE A 461 -7.45 -18.32 -2.49
N ALA A 462 -8.05 -18.13 -1.30
CA ALA A 462 -8.07 -16.85 -0.63
C ALA A 462 -6.65 -16.36 -0.29
N PHE A 463 -5.78 -17.26 0.22
CA PHE A 463 -4.39 -16.95 0.57
C PHE A 463 -3.59 -16.54 -0.66
N TRP A 464 -3.63 -17.35 -1.71
CA TRP A 464 -2.94 -17.10 -2.96
C TRP A 464 -3.37 -15.77 -3.58
N SER A 465 -4.68 -15.51 -3.67
CA SER A 465 -5.19 -14.24 -4.22
C SER A 465 -4.82 -13.03 -3.35
N HIS A 466 -4.90 -13.14 -2.02
CA HIS A 466 -4.51 -12.08 -1.08
C HIS A 466 -3.01 -11.77 -1.16
N MET A 467 -2.16 -12.81 -1.15
CA MET A 467 -0.71 -12.70 -1.28
C MET A 467 -0.30 -12.09 -2.62
N LYS A 468 -0.89 -12.57 -3.72
CA LYS A 468 -0.58 -12.12 -5.08
C LYS A 468 -0.78 -10.61 -5.23
N GLU A 469 -1.87 -10.10 -4.67
CA GLU A 469 -2.21 -8.68 -4.71
C GLU A 469 -1.44 -7.89 -3.64
N GLY A 470 -1.24 -8.47 -2.46
CA GLY A 470 -0.45 -7.88 -1.38
C GLY A 470 1.01 -7.63 -1.78
N ILE A 471 1.68 -8.63 -2.34
CA ILE A 471 3.09 -8.51 -2.78
C ILE A 471 3.25 -7.47 -3.88
N ARG A 472 2.25 -7.38 -4.78
CA ARG A 472 2.21 -6.36 -5.84
C ARG A 472 2.23 -4.96 -5.25
N LYS A 473 1.36 -4.69 -4.28
CA LYS A 473 1.29 -3.38 -3.60
C LYS A 473 2.54 -3.09 -2.75
N VAL A 474 3.08 -4.10 -2.07
CA VAL A 474 4.30 -3.97 -1.26
C VAL A 474 5.49 -3.57 -2.12
N ILE A 475 5.78 -4.29 -3.20
CA ILE A 475 6.93 -4.00 -4.09
C ILE A 475 6.76 -2.64 -4.78
N ALA A 476 5.54 -2.31 -5.21
CA ALA A 476 5.25 -1.02 -5.83
C ALA A 476 5.55 0.15 -4.87
N ALA A 477 5.19 0.00 -3.59
CA ALA A 477 5.40 1.03 -2.57
C ALA A 477 6.81 1.01 -1.92
N TYR A 478 7.56 -0.07 -2.04
CA TYR A 478 8.84 -0.22 -1.33
C TYR A 478 9.94 0.65 -1.94
N ALA A 479 10.53 1.54 -1.14
CA ALA A 479 11.55 2.49 -1.61
C ALA A 479 12.94 1.84 -1.79
N GLY A 480 13.21 0.71 -1.12
CA GLY A 480 14.52 0.06 -1.17
C GLY A 480 14.82 -0.71 -2.46
N ILE A 481 13.85 -0.83 -3.37
CA ILE A 481 14.05 -1.40 -4.72
C ILE A 481 14.11 -0.23 -5.72
N PRO A 482 15.26 -0.01 -6.41
CA PRO A 482 15.36 1.00 -7.45
C PRO A 482 14.28 0.85 -8.52
N ARG A 483 13.74 1.98 -9.02
CA ARG A 483 12.63 1.99 -10.00
C ARG A 483 12.86 1.06 -11.20
N LYS A 484 14.10 1.01 -11.71
CA LYS A 484 14.51 0.16 -12.84
C LYS A 484 14.40 -1.35 -12.61
N TYR A 485 14.40 -1.80 -11.36
CA TYR A 485 14.30 -3.21 -10.96
C TYR A 485 12.92 -3.58 -10.41
N LYS A 486 11.99 -2.62 -10.28
CA LYS A 486 10.67 -2.89 -9.70
C LYS A 486 9.87 -3.88 -10.55
N SER A 487 9.90 -3.79 -11.88
CA SER A 487 9.17 -4.72 -12.76
C SER A 487 9.67 -6.17 -12.61
N GLN A 488 10.99 -6.36 -12.58
CA GLN A 488 11.60 -7.68 -12.36
C GLN A 488 11.36 -8.19 -10.95
N ALA A 489 11.41 -7.32 -9.94
CA ALA A 489 11.04 -7.70 -8.58
C ALA A 489 9.56 -8.13 -8.49
N GLN A 490 8.65 -7.45 -9.22
CA GLN A 490 7.25 -7.88 -9.35
C GLN A 490 7.15 -9.26 -9.97
N PHE A 491 7.91 -9.55 -11.03
CA PHE A 491 7.97 -10.89 -11.61
C PHE A 491 8.34 -11.96 -10.56
N PHE A 492 9.39 -11.73 -9.76
CA PHE A 492 9.76 -12.67 -8.69
C PHE A 492 8.70 -12.78 -7.60
N GLY A 493 8.07 -11.67 -7.21
CA GLY A 493 6.97 -11.67 -6.24
C GLY A 493 5.75 -12.47 -6.72
N GLN A 494 5.39 -12.33 -7.99
CA GLN A 494 4.31 -13.11 -8.61
C GLN A 494 4.70 -14.58 -8.74
N LEU A 495 5.92 -14.89 -9.20
CA LEU A 495 6.43 -16.26 -9.29
C LEU A 495 6.38 -16.96 -7.92
N MET A 496 6.88 -16.30 -6.87
CA MET A 496 6.80 -16.79 -5.50
C MET A 496 5.35 -17.07 -5.09
N ALA A 497 4.43 -16.16 -5.39
CA ALA A 497 3.01 -16.34 -5.06
C ALA A 497 2.41 -17.57 -5.75
N TYR A 498 2.70 -17.80 -7.04
CA TYR A 498 2.22 -18.98 -7.75
C TYR A 498 2.85 -20.27 -7.24
N VAL A 499 4.16 -20.30 -6.97
CA VAL A 499 4.85 -21.48 -6.44
C VAL A 499 4.30 -21.85 -5.06
N LEU A 500 4.17 -20.88 -4.17
CA LEU A 500 3.59 -21.10 -2.84
C LEU A 500 2.12 -21.52 -2.93
N GLY A 501 1.34 -20.90 -3.81
CA GLY A 501 -0.04 -21.31 -4.08
C GLY A 501 -0.12 -22.78 -4.46
N LEU A 502 0.61 -23.19 -5.51
CA LEU A 502 0.63 -24.58 -5.99
C LEU A 502 1.09 -25.58 -4.91
N LEU A 503 2.10 -25.22 -4.12
CA LEU A 503 2.51 -26.03 -2.97
C LEU A 503 1.36 -26.21 -1.99
N TYR A 504 0.69 -25.13 -1.58
CA TYR A 504 -0.43 -25.21 -0.64
C TYR A 504 -1.65 -25.96 -1.20
N PHE A 505 -1.95 -25.83 -2.49
CA PHE A 505 -2.97 -26.65 -3.16
C PHE A 505 -2.62 -28.14 -3.10
N SER A 506 -1.33 -28.48 -3.11
CA SER A 506 -0.92 -29.89 -3.20
C SER A 506 -1.08 -30.67 -1.90
N TYR A 507 -1.00 -30.05 -0.72
CA TYR A 507 -1.04 -30.79 0.55
C TYR A 507 -2.40 -31.45 0.83
N PRO A 508 -3.54 -30.72 0.84
CA PRO A 508 -4.84 -31.33 1.12
C PRO A 508 -5.23 -32.35 0.03
N LEU A 509 -4.95 -32.03 -1.24
CA LEU A 509 -5.20 -32.95 -2.35
C LEU A 509 -4.38 -34.24 -2.24
N PHE A 510 -3.09 -34.15 -1.89
CA PHE A 510 -2.27 -35.33 -1.68
C PHE A 510 -2.81 -36.20 -0.55
N SER A 511 -3.14 -35.61 0.60
CA SER A 511 -3.71 -36.34 1.72
C SER A 511 -5.03 -37.03 1.38
N TYR A 512 -5.88 -36.39 0.57
CA TYR A 512 -7.15 -36.96 0.12
C TYR A 512 -6.99 -38.09 -0.91
N PHE A 513 -6.09 -37.92 -1.89
CA PHE A 513 -5.90 -38.89 -2.97
C PHE A 513 -4.91 -40.01 -2.65
N ALA A 514 -4.07 -39.84 -1.63
CA ALA A 514 -3.15 -40.86 -1.13
C ALA A 514 -3.43 -41.21 0.35
N PRO A 515 -4.66 -41.61 0.71
CA PRO A 515 -5.03 -41.84 2.11
C PRO A 515 -4.37 -43.10 2.69
N ILE A 516 -4.15 -43.10 4.00
CA ILE A 516 -3.73 -44.29 4.73
C ILE A 516 -4.93 -45.22 4.89
N LYS A 517 -4.87 -46.39 4.24
CA LYS A 517 -5.98 -47.37 4.25
C LYS A 517 -6.11 -48.15 5.56
N ASP A 518 -4.99 -48.35 6.26
CA ASP A 518 -4.92 -49.17 7.46
C ASP A 518 -4.14 -48.43 8.56
N TRP A 519 -4.91 -47.73 9.41
CA TRP A 519 -4.37 -47.01 10.55
C TRP A 519 -3.82 -47.94 11.64
N ALA A 520 -4.31 -49.17 11.74
CA ALA A 520 -3.78 -50.13 12.72
C ALA A 520 -2.38 -50.60 12.32
N LYS A 521 -2.17 -50.87 11.02
CA LYS A 521 -0.83 -51.17 10.49
C LYS A 521 0.12 -49.98 10.63
N TYR A 522 -0.37 -48.77 10.39
CA TYR A 522 0.40 -47.54 10.61
C TYR A 522 0.86 -47.44 12.07
N ASP A 523 -0.06 -47.64 13.03
CA ASP A 523 0.24 -47.55 14.45
C ASP A 523 1.21 -48.67 14.91
N ALA A 524 1.03 -49.89 14.38
CA ALA A 524 1.89 -51.02 14.68
C ALA A 524 3.32 -50.90 14.12
N ALA A 525 3.54 -50.05 13.12
CA ALA A 525 4.86 -49.82 12.56
C ALA A 525 5.74 -48.90 13.42
N MET A 526 5.15 -48.20 14.39
CA MET A 526 5.89 -47.31 15.29
C MET A 526 6.73 -48.12 16.29
N PRO A 527 7.98 -47.71 16.58
CA PRO A 527 8.77 -48.30 17.64
C PRO A 527 8.05 -48.11 18.99
N THR A 528 7.83 -49.20 19.72
CA THR A 528 7.19 -49.16 21.02
C THR A 528 8.18 -48.69 22.10
N PRO A 529 7.71 -47.94 23.10
CA PRO A 529 8.43 -47.82 24.36
C PRO A 529 8.73 -49.22 24.89
N VAL A 530 9.98 -49.49 25.24
CA VAL A 530 10.28 -50.69 26.04
C VAL A 530 9.65 -50.42 27.39
N GLU A 531 8.70 -51.25 27.83
CA GLU A 531 8.19 -51.21 29.20
C GLU A 531 9.41 -51.35 30.14
N MET A 532 9.69 -50.30 30.92
CA MET A 532 10.71 -50.33 31.96
C MET A 532 10.19 -50.96 33.24
#